data_AF-A0A7X6AXY9-F1
#
_entry.id   AF-A0A7X6AXY9-F1
#
_cell.length_a   1.000
_cell.length_b   1.000
_cell.length_c   1.000
_cell.angle_alpha   90.00
_cell.angle_beta   90.00
_cell.angle_gamma   90.00
#
_symmetry.space_group_name_H-M   'P 1'
#
loop_
_entity.id
_entity.type
_entity.pdbx_description
1 polymer ?
#
loop_
_entity_poly.entity_id
_entity_poly.type
_entity_poly.pdbx_seq_one_letter_code
_entity_poly.pdbx_strand_id
1 'polypeptide(L)'
;MLLAVLAVVLVGGIGVGAWQLVSGDGDDKPRADGGSPSASASSWSSSAEQPSEAPSGPFSETTSVPPSMSADSTQEPPADYVRTTDPEGFRLDVPRGWQRVKRDTGVFYESSDASSLIQVFALTEPDITPYEALRRAETGLKKNPDYHRYELKRLGPGDDADAELEYGYRSAKYGPRRILDRAFAGPDNVQYAVLVAGPADDWPQQRERQRIVLASFCPTAYCPAA
;
A
#
# COMPACT_ATOMS: atom_id res chain seq x y z
N MET A 1 6.54 -43.55 7.63
CA MET A 1 6.92 -42.16 7.91
C MET A 1 7.11 -41.45 6.58
N LEU A 2 6.42 -40.34 6.35
CA LEU A 2 6.56 -39.49 5.16
C LEU A 2 6.81 -38.08 5.63
N LEU A 3 7.93 -37.50 5.21
CA LEU A 3 8.41 -36.19 5.65
C LEU A 3 7.57 -35.08 4.99
N ALA A 4 6.75 -34.40 5.78
CA ALA A 4 6.13 -33.14 5.38
C ALA A 4 7.20 -32.03 5.39
N VAL A 5 7.77 -31.72 4.23
CA VAL A 5 8.71 -30.60 4.08
C VAL A 5 7.91 -29.30 4.08
N LEU A 6 7.80 -28.66 5.25
CA LEU A 6 7.29 -27.30 5.37
C LEU A 6 8.26 -26.32 4.67
N ALA A 7 7.92 -25.95 3.44
CA ALA A 7 8.61 -24.90 2.71
C ALA A 7 8.21 -23.53 3.29
N VAL A 8 8.99 -23.04 4.27
CA VAL A 8 8.83 -21.67 4.80
C VAL A 8 9.18 -20.67 3.71
N VAL A 9 8.17 -20.08 3.07
CA VAL A 9 8.36 -18.94 2.17
C VAL A 9 8.66 -17.72 3.04
N LEU A 10 9.95 -17.49 3.30
CA LEU A 10 10.46 -16.25 3.89
C LEU A 10 10.32 -15.09 2.89
N VAL A 11 9.08 -14.63 2.65
CA VAL A 11 8.88 -13.22 2.32
C VAL A 11 9.43 -12.43 3.51
N GLY A 12 10.35 -11.49 3.25
CA GLY A 12 11.17 -10.88 4.29
C GLY A 12 10.33 -10.28 5.41
N GLY A 13 10.34 -10.93 6.58
CA GLY A 13 9.46 -10.55 7.69
C GLY A 13 9.72 -9.13 8.18
N ILE A 14 8.64 -8.36 8.30
CA ILE A 14 8.53 -7.33 9.33
C ILE A 14 8.20 -8.10 10.61
N GLY A 15 9.21 -8.29 11.47
CA GLY A 15 9.05 -9.03 12.71
C GLY A 15 8.29 -8.19 13.73
N VAL A 16 7.14 -8.68 14.19
CA VAL A 16 6.45 -8.12 15.36
C VAL A 16 7.32 -8.38 16.59
N GLY A 17 7.73 -7.33 17.29
CA GLY A 17 8.68 -7.40 18.39
C GLY A 17 8.34 -6.44 19.53
N ALA A 18 7.22 -6.70 20.23
CA ALA A 18 6.88 -5.98 21.44
C ALA A 18 7.68 -6.54 22.65
N TRP A 19 8.52 -5.71 23.28
CA TRP A 19 9.08 -5.96 24.61
C TRP A 19 9.01 -4.68 25.46
N GLN A 20 8.68 -4.85 26.74
CA GLN A 20 8.43 -3.75 27.68
C GLN A 20 9.65 -3.35 28.51
N LEU A 21 9.58 -2.11 29.04
CA LEU A 21 10.11 -1.64 30.33
C LEU A 21 11.59 -1.90 30.68
N VAL A 22 12.37 -0.82 30.64
CA VAL A 22 13.21 -0.41 31.79
C VAL A 22 13.00 1.09 32.01
N SER A 23 12.60 1.48 33.22
CA SER A 23 12.64 2.87 33.68
C SER A 23 14.04 3.21 34.21
N GLY A 24 14.47 4.47 34.07
CA GLY A 24 15.69 4.98 34.68
C GLY A 24 15.65 6.50 34.81
N ASP A 25 15.60 6.99 36.05
CA ASP A 25 15.55 8.41 36.41
C ASP A 25 16.78 9.21 35.99
N GLY A 26 16.63 10.54 35.93
CA GLY A 26 17.72 11.48 35.67
C GLY A 26 17.26 12.93 35.51
N ASP A 27 16.74 13.54 36.58
CA ASP A 27 16.54 14.99 36.65
C ASP A 27 17.86 15.75 36.45
N ASP A 28 17.80 16.91 35.76
CA ASP A 28 18.29 18.16 36.34
C ASP A 28 17.91 19.39 35.49
N LYS A 29 17.33 20.41 36.16
CA LYS A 29 17.22 21.79 35.68
C LYS A 29 18.00 22.67 36.65
N PRO A 30 18.67 23.75 36.19
CA PRO A 30 17.99 25.05 36.36
C PRO A 30 18.26 26.10 35.26
N ARG A 31 17.15 26.72 34.81
CA ARG A 31 16.88 28.17 34.76
C ARG A 31 18.06 29.17 34.66
N ALA A 32 18.05 30.04 33.63
CA ALA A 32 17.75 31.49 33.78
C ALA A 32 17.91 32.31 32.47
N ASP A 33 16.89 33.13 32.18
CA ASP A 33 16.89 34.54 31.74
C ASP A 33 17.98 35.14 30.83
N GLY A 34 17.53 35.87 29.79
CA GLY A 34 18.13 37.18 29.46
C GLY A 34 18.39 37.51 27.97
N GLY A 35 17.90 38.68 27.53
CA GLY A 35 18.59 39.51 26.53
C GLY A 35 18.12 39.42 25.07
N SER A 36 17.30 40.40 24.65
CA SER A 36 17.39 40.99 23.30
C SER A 36 18.20 42.29 23.41
N PRO A 37 18.91 42.74 22.35
CA PRO A 37 18.24 43.65 21.42
C PRO A 37 18.66 43.56 19.94
N SER A 38 17.68 43.87 19.07
CA SER A 38 17.73 44.76 17.89
C SER A 38 18.95 44.81 16.96
N ALA A 39 18.69 44.59 15.67
CA ALA A 39 19.28 45.37 14.58
C ALA A 39 18.30 45.53 13.39
N SER A 40 17.67 46.71 13.26
CA SER A 40 17.20 47.25 11.98
C SER A 40 18.43 47.81 11.21
N ALA A 41 18.46 48.14 9.91
CA ALA A 41 17.46 48.29 8.83
C ALA A 41 18.20 47.99 7.46
N SER A 42 17.76 48.26 6.21
CA SER A 42 16.72 49.14 5.65
C SER A 42 16.19 48.65 4.29
N SER A 43 14.87 48.73 4.12
CA SER A 43 14.14 49.45 3.06
C SER A 43 14.66 49.48 1.61
N TRP A 44 13.79 49.05 0.68
CA TRP A 44 13.42 49.88 -0.48
C TRP A 44 11.92 49.70 -0.79
N SER A 45 11.21 50.81 -0.98
CA SER A 45 9.77 50.84 -1.29
C SER A 45 9.53 51.18 -2.76
N SER A 46 8.45 50.66 -3.36
CA SER A 46 7.26 51.47 -3.76
C SER A 46 6.52 50.94 -5.00
N SER A 47 5.19 50.78 -4.84
CA SER A 47 4.12 50.98 -5.83
C SER A 47 4.04 50.13 -7.13
N ALA A 48 2.89 49.98 -7.81
CA ALA A 48 1.47 49.93 -7.42
C ALA A 48 0.63 49.51 -8.66
N GLU A 49 -0.58 48.98 -8.42
CA GLU A 49 -1.78 48.99 -9.30
C GLU A 49 -1.94 48.05 -10.53
N GLN A 50 -3.22 47.70 -10.72
CA GLN A 50 -3.92 46.83 -11.71
C GLN A 50 -4.45 47.71 -12.89
N PRO A 51 -5.34 47.25 -13.82
CA PRO A 51 -5.71 45.91 -14.32
C PRO A 51 -5.74 45.81 -15.88
N SER A 52 -6.09 44.64 -16.46
CA SER A 52 -6.82 44.53 -17.75
C SER A 52 -7.36 43.12 -18.05
N GLU A 53 -8.36 43.04 -18.95
CA GLU A 53 -9.25 41.89 -19.20
C GLU A 53 -8.78 40.88 -20.29
N ALA A 54 -9.57 39.81 -20.47
CA ALA A 54 -9.32 38.63 -21.31
C ALA A 54 -9.69 38.83 -22.82
N PRO A 55 -9.50 37.82 -23.71
CA PRO A 55 -10.56 36.79 -23.86
C PRO A 55 -10.14 35.35 -24.30
N SER A 56 -11.00 34.40 -23.94
CA SER A 56 -11.43 33.17 -24.68
C SER A 56 -10.45 32.15 -25.29
N GLY A 57 -10.57 30.90 -24.83
CA GLY A 57 -10.23 29.68 -25.58
C GLY A 57 -10.93 28.45 -24.98
N PRO A 58 -11.70 27.65 -25.74
CA PRO A 58 -12.43 26.50 -25.19
C PRO A 58 -11.52 25.25 -25.17
N PHE A 59 -10.85 25.01 -24.05
CA PHE A 59 -10.22 23.72 -23.79
C PHE A 59 -11.27 22.76 -23.22
N SER A 60 -11.54 21.68 -23.95
CA SER A 60 -12.37 20.58 -23.45
C SER A 60 -11.65 19.88 -22.31
N GLU A 61 -12.06 20.15 -21.07
CA GLU A 61 -11.65 19.36 -19.92
C GLU A 61 -12.22 17.95 -20.06
N THR A 62 -11.39 17.01 -20.53
CA THR A 62 -11.60 15.61 -20.20
C THR A 62 -11.24 15.45 -18.73
N THR A 63 -12.26 15.57 -17.87
CA THR A 63 -12.13 15.37 -16.43
C THR A 63 -11.76 13.91 -16.16
N SER A 64 -10.45 13.63 -16.11
CA SER A 64 -9.93 12.33 -15.68
C SER A 64 -10.07 12.23 -14.16
N VAL A 65 -11.31 12.05 -13.70
CA VAL A 65 -11.63 11.81 -12.29
C VAL A 65 -10.86 10.55 -11.85
N PRO A 66 -10.01 10.62 -10.81
CA PRO A 66 -9.41 9.41 -10.25
C PRO A 66 -10.54 8.50 -9.74
N PRO A 67 -10.46 7.17 -9.93
CA PRO A 67 -11.54 6.28 -9.52
C PRO A 67 -11.72 6.37 -8.00
N SER A 68 -12.76 7.09 -7.59
CA SER A 68 -13.22 7.08 -6.21
C SER A 68 -13.60 5.64 -5.87
N MET A 69 -13.04 5.10 -4.78
CA MET A 69 -13.30 3.73 -4.30
C MET A 69 -14.70 3.61 -3.67
N SER A 70 -15.73 4.10 -4.35
CA SER A 70 -17.08 3.54 -4.25
C SER A 70 -17.04 2.18 -4.95
N ALA A 71 -16.54 1.17 -4.24
CA ALA A 71 -16.61 -0.21 -4.69
C ALA A 71 -18.08 -0.55 -4.91
N ASP A 72 -18.52 -0.61 -6.17
CA ASP A 72 -19.85 -1.07 -6.52
C ASP A 72 -19.91 -2.59 -6.34
N SER A 73 -19.92 -2.99 -5.08
CA SER A 73 -19.89 -4.40 -4.67
C SER A 73 -21.22 -5.11 -4.91
N THR A 74 -22.17 -4.45 -5.60
CA THR A 74 -23.33 -5.07 -6.23
C THR A 74 -23.00 -5.67 -7.61
N GLN A 75 -21.92 -5.22 -8.27
CA GLN A 75 -21.46 -5.77 -9.54
C GLN A 75 -21.02 -7.23 -9.37
N GLU A 76 -21.42 -8.11 -10.30
CA GLU A 76 -21.02 -9.52 -10.31
C GLU A 76 -19.50 -9.66 -10.58
N PRO A 77 -18.79 -10.62 -9.98
CA PRO A 77 -17.38 -10.88 -10.29
C PRO A 77 -17.15 -11.19 -11.78
N PRO A 78 -15.97 -10.84 -12.33
CA PRO A 78 -15.58 -11.32 -13.66
C PRO A 78 -15.62 -12.85 -13.74
N ALA A 79 -15.87 -13.41 -14.94
CA ALA A 79 -16.17 -14.85 -15.13
C ALA A 79 -15.16 -15.82 -14.45
N ASP A 80 -13.88 -15.49 -14.53
CA ASP A 80 -12.77 -16.29 -13.96
C ASP A 80 -12.49 -15.98 -12.48
N TYR A 81 -13.35 -15.23 -11.81
CA TYR A 81 -13.24 -14.82 -10.41
C TYR A 81 -14.43 -15.31 -9.57
N VAL A 82 -14.23 -15.35 -8.25
CA VAL A 82 -15.23 -15.72 -7.26
C VAL A 82 -15.19 -14.73 -6.11
N ARG A 83 -16.34 -14.12 -5.78
CA ARG A 83 -16.49 -13.28 -4.60
C ARG A 83 -16.26 -14.10 -3.35
N THR A 84 -15.25 -13.70 -2.59
CA THR A 84 -14.78 -14.41 -1.41
C THR A 84 -14.89 -13.50 -0.21
N THR A 85 -15.70 -13.89 0.77
CA THR A 85 -15.70 -13.26 2.10
C THR A 85 -14.70 -14.02 2.97
N ASP A 86 -13.67 -13.32 3.43
CA ASP A 86 -12.59 -13.87 4.23
C ASP A 86 -12.94 -13.86 5.73
N PRO A 87 -12.63 -14.93 6.49
CA PRO A 87 -12.74 -14.94 7.95
C PRO A 87 -12.00 -13.80 8.68
N GLU A 88 -10.99 -13.19 8.07
CA GLU A 88 -10.26 -12.03 8.61
C GLU A 88 -11.01 -10.69 8.43
N GLY A 89 -12.28 -10.72 8.04
CA GLY A 89 -13.15 -9.53 8.08
C GLY A 89 -13.09 -8.63 6.84
N PHE A 90 -12.72 -9.17 5.68
CA PHE A 90 -12.81 -8.47 4.39
C PHE A 90 -13.42 -9.35 3.30
N ARG A 91 -13.85 -8.73 2.21
CA ARG A 91 -14.36 -9.35 0.98
C ARG A 91 -13.54 -8.88 -0.21
N LEU A 92 -13.32 -9.76 -1.18
CA LEU A 92 -12.63 -9.49 -2.45
C LEU A 92 -13.02 -10.54 -3.50
N ASP A 93 -12.83 -10.22 -4.78
CA ASP A 93 -12.97 -11.19 -5.87
C ASP A 93 -11.61 -11.84 -6.15
N VAL A 94 -11.56 -13.17 -6.01
CA VAL A 94 -10.34 -13.99 -6.13
C VAL A 94 -10.41 -14.84 -7.40
N PRO A 95 -9.31 -15.07 -8.14
CA PRO A 95 -9.32 -15.98 -9.28
C PRO A 95 -9.83 -17.40 -8.90
N ARG A 96 -10.68 -17.95 -9.75
CA ARG A 96 -11.38 -19.21 -9.51
C ARG A 96 -10.39 -20.37 -9.33
N GLY A 97 -10.60 -21.17 -8.30
CA GLY A 97 -9.77 -22.35 -8.00
C GLY A 97 -8.44 -22.05 -7.28
N TRP A 98 -8.15 -20.79 -6.93
CA TRP A 98 -7.00 -20.45 -6.10
C TRP A 98 -7.23 -20.88 -4.63
N GLN A 99 -6.15 -21.25 -3.95
CA GLN A 99 -6.19 -21.78 -2.58
C GLN A 99 -5.92 -20.69 -1.55
N ARG A 100 -6.79 -20.57 -0.54
CA ARG A 100 -6.57 -19.69 0.62
C ARG A 100 -5.56 -20.30 1.60
N VAL A 101 -4.53 -19.55 1.97
CA VAL A 101 -3.55 -19.92 3.00
C VAL A 101 -3.38 -18.75 3.97
N LYS A 102 -3.72 -18.93 5.25
CA LYS A 102 -3.42 -17.94 6.30
C LYS A 102 -2.01 -18.17 6.82
N ARG A 103 -1.23 -17.09 6.98
CA ARG A 103 0.10 -17.07 7.59
C ARG A 103 0.19 -15.85 8.52
N ASP A 104 1.22 -15.78 9.35
CA ASP A 104 1.45 -14.64 10.25
C ASP A 104 1.67 -13.32 9.47
N THR A 105 2.13 -13.43 8.22
CA THR A 105 2.33 -12.31 7.29
C THR A 105 1.09 -11.92 6.48
N GLY A 106 -0.08 -12.52 6.74
CA GLY A 106 -1.35 -12.17 6.09
C GLY A 106 -2.13 -13.34 5.52
N VAL A 107 -3.20 -13.03 4.80
CA VAL A 107 -3.96 -14.00 4.00
C VAL A 107 -3.35 -14.07 2.61
N PHE A 108 -3.13 -15.28 2.12
CA PHE A 108 -2.70 -15.54 0.76
C PHE A 108 -3.81 -16.26 0.01
N TYR A 109 -3.92 -15.94 -1.27
CA TYR A 109 -4.64 -16.71 -2.27
C TYR A 109 -3.64 -17.09 -3.35
N GLU A 110 -3.43 -18.38 -3.59
CA GLU A 110 -2.33 -18.89 -4.41
C GLU A 110 -2.86 -19.71 -5.58
N SER A 111 -2.22 -19.60 -6.75
CA SER A 111 -2.44 -20.54 -7.86
C SER A 111 -2.08 -21.97 -7.44
N SER A 112 -2.55 -22.98 -8.19
CA SER A 112 -2.33 -24.40 -7.87
C SER A 112 -0.86 -24.83 -7.77
N ASP A 113 0.04 -24.10 -8.44
CA ASP A 113 1.50 -24.25 -8.38
C ASP A 113 2.20 -23.25 -7.42
N ALA A 114 1.42 -22.32 -6.85
CA ALA A 114 1.83 -21.14 -6.09
C ALA A 114 2.84 -20.23 -6.81
N SER A 115 2.95 -20.29 -8.15
CA SER A 115 3.76 -19.37 -8.93
C SER A 115 3.15 -17.96 -8.93
N SER A 116 1.83 -17.84 -8.88
CA SER A 116 1.10 -16.60 -8.71
C SER A 116 0.38 -16.54 -7.37
N LEU A 117 0.30 -15.34 -6.78
CA LEU A 117 -0.42 -15.12 -5.52
C LEU A 117 -1.00 -13.71 -5.43
N ILE A 118 -2.05 -13.60 -4.60
CA ILE A 118 -2.55 -12.37 -3.98
C ILE A 118 -2.26 -12.53 -2.48
N GLN A 119 -1.77 -11.47 -1.84
CA GLN A 119 -1.61 -11.39 -0.39
C GLN A 119 -2.36 -10.16 0.10
N VAL A 120 -3.18 -10.34 1.14
CA VAL A 120 -3.86 -9.27 1.87
C VAL A 120 -3.32 -9.25 3.29
N PHE A 121 -2.88 -8.08 3.75
CA PHE A 121 -2.53 -7.88 5.15
C PHE A 121 -3.04 -6.53 5.66
N ALA A 122 -3.50 -6.53 6.90
CA ALA A 122 -3.77 -5.30 7.64
C ALA A 122 -2.44 -4.80 8.24
N LEU A 123 -2.20 -3.50 8.12
CA LEU A 123 -1.07 -2.80 8.71
C LEU A 123 -1.43 -2.39 10.14
N THR A 124 -0.62 -2.82 11.10
CA THR A 124 -0.88 -2.64 12.55
C THR A 124 -0.19 -1.40 13.13
N GLU A 125 0.47 -0.60 12.31
CA GLU A 125 1.12 0.66 12.67
C GLU A 125 0.23 1.81 12.17
N PRO A 126 -0.68 2.38 12.99
CA PRO A 126 -1.64 3.41 12.54
C PRO A 126 -0.99 4.76 12.26
N ASP A 127 0.21 5.01 12.81
CA ASP A 127 0.91 6.30 12.74
C ASP A 127 1.81 6.46 11.50
N ILE A 128 1.77 5.52 10.53
CA ILE A 128 2.55 5.62 9.29
C ILE A 128 1.66 5.62 8.05
N THR A 129 1.97 6.53 7.13
CA THR A 129 1.21 6.67 5.87
C THR A 129 1.38 5.45 4.94
N PRO A 130 0.47 5.22 3.97
CA PRO A 130 0.58 4.09 3.04
C PRO A 130 1.92 4.06 2.29
N TYR A 131 2.42 5.23 1.88
CA TYR A 131 3.71 5.37 1.21
C TYR A 131 4.88 4.99 2.11
N GLU A 132 4.82 5.31 3.40
CA GLU A 132 5.87 5.01 4.36
C GLU A 132 5.90 3.54 4.78
N ALA A 133 4.73 2.91 4.90
CA ALA A 133 4.61 1.47 5.09
C ALA A 133 5.32 0.71 3.95
N LEU A 134 5.04 1.06 2.69
CA LEU A 134 5.71 0.45 1.53
C LEU A 134 7.21 0.77 1.49
N ARG A 135 7.62 2.01 1.78
CA ARG A 135 9.04 2.39 1.87
C ARG A 135 9.80 1.60 2.96
N ARG A 136 9.15 1.34 4.10
CA ARG A 136 9.71 0.50 5.18
C ARG A 136 9.81 -0.96 4.73
N ALA A 137 8.76 -1.52 4.13
CA ALA A 137 8.77 -2.88 3.58
C ALA A 137 9.88 -3.06 2.52
N GLU A 138 10.06 -2.10 1.62
CA GLU A 138 11.11 -2.08 0.59
C GLU A 138 12.52 -2.34 1.16
N THR A 139 12.80 -1.85 2.36
CA THR A 139 14.09 -2.06 3.04
C THR A 139 14.37 -3.54 3.29
N GLY A 140 13.35 -4.32 3.64
CA GLY A 140 13.43 -5.77 3.80
C GLY A 140 13.45 -6.53 2.46
N LEU A 141 12.91 -5.94 1.39
CA LEU A 141 12.85 -6.54 0.05
C LEU A 141 14.18 -6.44 -0.73
N LYS A 142 14.99 -5.42 -0.47
CA LYS A 142 16.31 -5.19 -1.11
C LYS A 142 17.33 -6.31 -0.94
N LYS A 143 17.12 -7.24 -0.01
CA LYS A 143 17.98 -8.43 0.20
C LYS A 143 17.69 -9.59 -0.76
N ASN A 144 16.62 -9.51 -1.56
CA ASN A 144 16.29 -10.56 -2.51
C ASN A 144 17.27 -10.55 -3.71
N PRO A 145 17.64 -11.72 -4.27
CA PRO A 145 18.45 -11.78 -5.48
C PRO A 145 17.80 -11.02 -6.64
N ASP A 146 18.61 -10.33 -7.45
CA ASP A 146 18.17 -9.51 -8.58
C ASP A 146 17.06 -8.47 -8.23
N TYR A 147 17.03 -7.95 -6.99
CA TYR A 147 16.03 -6.95 -6.59
C TYR A 147 16.12 -5.69 -7.47
N HIS A 148 14.97 -5.28 -8.02
CA HIS A 148 14.82 -4.07 -8.80
C HIS A 148 13.50 -3.38 -8.45
N ARG A 149 13.56 -2.11 -8.02
CA ARG A 149 12.38 -1.25 -7.88
C ARG A 149 12.09 -0.58 -9.22
N TYR A 150 10.92 -0.84 -9.79
CA TYR A 150 10.42 -0.14 -10.98
C TYR A 150 9.86 1.23 -10.58
N GLU A 151 9.01 1.27 -9.55
CA GLU A 151 8.35 2.49 -9.09
C GLU A 151 7.99 2.42 -7.60
N LEU A 152 7.93 3.57 -6.93
CA LEU A 152 7.25 3.74 -5.63
C LEU A 152 6.62 5.12 -5.65
N LYS A 153 5.29 5.21 -5.55
CA LYS A 153 4.54 6.47 -5.68
C LYS A 153 3.32 6.53 -4.76
N ARG A 154 2.86 7.76 -4.51
CA ARG A 154 1.49 8.05 -4.07
C ARG A 154 0.55 8.03 -5.28
N LEU A 155 -0.71 7.68 -5.06
CA LEU A 155 -1.77 7.60 -6.08
C LEU A 155 -2.81 8.71 -5.96
N GLY A 156 -2.56 9.71 -5.11
CA GLY A 156 -3.38 10.89 -4.92
C GLY A 156 -2.59 12.03 -4.26
N PRO A 157 -3.21 13.21 -4.09
CA PRO A 157 -2.62 14.32 -3.34
C PRO A 157 -2.69 14.07 -1.83
N GLY A 158 -1.72 14.60 -1.08
CA GLY A 158 -1.66 14.50 0.38
C GLY A 158 -0.86 13.31 0.90
N ASP A 159 -0.54 13.34 2.19
CA ASP A 159 0.33 12.33 2.80
C ASP A 159 -0.38 11.02 3.16
N ASP A 160 -1.71 11.04 3.33
CA ASP A 160 -2.50 9.83 3.62
C ASP A 160 -3.00 9.10 2.35
N ALA A 161 -2.63 9.62 1.16
CA ALA A 161 -3.00 9.01 -0.10
C ALA A 161 -2.44 7.58 -0.25
N ASP A 162 -3.25 6.69 -0.83
CA ASP A 162 -2.87 5.37 -1.33
C ASP A 162 -1.49 5.40 -2.00
N ALA A 163 -0.73 4.33 -1.84
CA ALA A 163 0.60 4.22 -2.42
C ALA A 163 0.81 2.86 -3.07
N GLU A 164 1.69 2.83 -4.06
CA GLU A 164 2.00 1.62 -4.83
C GLU A 164 3.52 1.47 -5.00
N LEU A 165 4.00 0.28 -4.65
CA LEU A 165 5.38 -0.18 -4.85
C LEU A 165 5.36 -1.24 -5.95
N GLU A 166 6.08 -0.97 -7.03
CA GLU A 166 6.30 -1.94 -8.10
C GLU A 166 7.76 -2.40 -8.08
N TYR A 167 7.96 -3.72 -7.97
CA TYR A 167 9.30 -4.30 -7.90
C TYR A 167 9.38 -5.70 -8.53
N GLY A 168 10.61 -6.11 -8.84
CA GLY A 168 10.95 -7.45 -9.27
C GLY A 168 12.11 -8.02 -8.45
N TYR A 169 12.22 -9.34 -8.44
CA TYR A 169 13.35 -10.09 -7.89
C TYR A 169 13.38 -11.51 -8.45
N ARG A 170 14.49 -12.23 -8.32
CA ARG A 170 14.60 -13.65 -8.66
C ARG A 170 14.30 -14.54 -7.46
N SER A 171 13.20 -15.28 -7.52
CA SER A 171 12.88 -16.35 -6.56
C SER A 171 13.68 -17.61 -6.89
N ALA A 172 14.24 -18.26 -5.86
CA ALA A 172 14.90 -19.55 -6.01
C ALA A 172 13.96 -20.69 -6.45
N LYS A 173 12.67 -20.62 -6.08
CA LYS A 173 11.65 -21.63 -6.45
C LYS A 173 10.95 -21.31 -7.76
N TYR A 174 10.66 -20.02 -8.02
CA TYR A 174 9.75 -19.60 -9.09
C TYR A 174 10.44 -18.78 -10.21
N GLY A 175 11.76 -18.60 -10.16
CA GLY A 175 12.47 -17.78 -11.14
C GLY A 175 12.18 -16.27 -11.00
N PRO A 176 12.38 -15.48 -12.07
CA PRO A 176 12.08 -14.05 -12.07
C PRO A 176 10.60 -13.76 -11.76
N ARG A 177 10.36 -12.88 -10.79
CA ARG A 177 9.01 -12.44 -10.39
C ARG A 177 8.87 -10.94 -10.54
N ARG A 178 7.64 -10.49 -10.81
CA ARG A 178 7.23 -9.09 -10.75
C ARG A 178 5.99 -8.95 -9.85
N ILE A 179 5.98 -7.88 -9.06
CA ILE A 179 5.10 -7.68 -7.92
C ILE A 179 4.59 -6.25 -7.92
N LEU A 180 3.29 -6.10 -7.65
CA LEU A 180 2.66 -4.86 -7.20
C LEU A 180 2.29 -5.02 -5.74
N ASP A 181 2.56 -4.01 -4.93
CA ASP A 181 2.10 -3.91 -3.54
C ASP A 181 1.45 -2.55 -3.35
N ARG A 182 0.12 -2.54 -3.14
CA ARG A 182 -0.64 -1.29 -2.94
C ARG A 182 -1.13 -1.22 -1.50
N ALA A 183 -0.69 -0.18 -0.79
CA ALA A 183 -1.18 0.18 0.53
C ALA A 183 -2.23 1.30 0.43
N PHE A 184 -3.28 1.22 1.25
CA PHE A 184 -4.41 2.15 1.25
C PHE A 184 -5.14 2.13 2.61
N ALA A 185 -5.88 3.19 2.93
CA ALA A 185 -6.75 3.21 4.12
C ALA A 185 -8.16 2.70 3.76
N GLY A 186 -8.70 1.78 4.58
CA GLY A 186 -10.08 1.33 4.48
C GLY A 186 -11.07 2.32 5.12
N PRO A 187 -12.37 2.22 4.81
CA PRO A 187 -13.43 3.04 5.43
C PRO A 187 -13.64 2.77 6.93
N ASP A 188 -13.00 1.73 7.45
CA ASP A 188 -12.88 1.36 8.86
C ASP A 188 -11.71 2.05 9.59
N ASN A 189 -10.94 2.90 8.89
CA ASN A 189 -9.66 3.47 9.32
C ASN A 189 -8.58 2.42 9.59
N VAL A 190 -8.71 1.20 9.08
CA VAL A 190 -7.64 0.20 9.07
C VAL A 190 -6.85 0.39 7.78
N GLN A 191 -5.52 0.51 7.89
CA GLN A 191 -4.67 0.53 6.71
C GLN A 191 -4.45 -0.91 6.23
N TYR A 192 -4.66 -1.15 4.94
CA TYR A 192 -4.49 -2.44 4.28
C TYR A 192 -3.38 -2.37 3.25
N ALA A 193 -2.85 -3.53 2.88
CA ALA A 193 -2.05 -3.69 1.69
C ALA A 193 -2.46 -4.94 0.90
N VAL A 194 -2.57 -4.77 -0.41
CA VAL A 194 -2.90 -5.81 -1.40
C VAL A 194 -1.71 -5.97 -2.34
N LEU A 195 -1.01 -7.07 -2.15
CA LEU A 195 0.15 -7.48 -2.93
C LEU A 195 -0.26 -8.53 -3.96
N VAL A 196 0.12 -8.34 -5.22
CA VAL A 196 -0.07 -9.32 -6.31
C VAL A 196 1.28 -9.63 -6.93
N ALA A 197 1.65 -10.92 -6.95
CA ALA A 197 2.92 -11.40 -7.46
C ALA A 197 2.73 -12.56 -8.44
N GLY A 198 3.61 -12.66 -9.44
CA GLY A 198 3.65 -13.76 -10.40
C GLY A 198 4.95 -13.80 -11.20
N PRO A 199 5.06 -14.66 -12.21
CA PRO A 199 6.17 -14.68 -13.17
C PRO A 199 6.39 -13.29 -13.79
N ALA A 200 7.64 -12.89 -14.01
CA ALA A 200 7.95 -11.55 -14.52
C ALA A 200 7.35 -11.27 -15.91
N ASP A 201 7.23 -12.29 -16.75
CA ASP A 201 6.75 -12.17 -18.14
C ASP A 201 5.21 -12.05 -18.24
N ASP A 202 4.47 -12.48 -17.20
CA ASP A 202 3.00 -12.37 -17.12
C ASP A 202 2.51 -10.95 -16.78
N TRP A 203 3.42 -9.95 -16.75
CA TRP A 203 3.21 -8.66 -16.10
C TRP A 203 1.83 -7.97 -16.31
N PRO A 204 1.24 -7.91 -17.53
CA PRO A 204 -0.08 -7.34 -17.73
C PRO A 204 -1.17 -8.03 -16.90
N GLN A 205 -1.05 -9.34 -16.68
CA GLN A 205 -2.00 -10.11 -15.87
C GLN A 205 -1.87 -9.79 -14.37
N GLN A 206 -0.70 -9.46 -13.80
CA GLN A 206 -0.60 -9.01 -12.40
C GLN A 206 -1.35 -7.70 -12.18
N ARG A 207 -1.17 -6.73 -13.10
CA ARG A 207 -1.87 -5.44 -13.05
C ARG A 207 -3.37 -5.62 -13.07
N GLU A 208 -3.87 -6.45 -13.98
CA GLU A 208 -5.31 -6.73 -14.09
C GLU A 208 -5.85 -7.48 -12.85
N ARG A 209 -5.09 -8.46 -12.34
CA ARG A 209 -5.42 -9.15 -11.09
C ARG A 209 -5.56 -8.17 -9.92
N GLN A 210 -4.59 -7.27 -9.74
CA GLN A 210 -4.64 -6.29 -8.66
C GLN A 210 -5.82 -5.31 -8.84
N ARG A 211 -6.08 -4.85 -10.07
CA ARG A 211 -7.22 -3.98 -10.38
C ARG A 211 -8.55 -4.61 -9.98
N ILE A 212 -8.77 -5.88 -10.31
CA ILE A 212 -10.00 -6.62 -9.96
C ILE A 212 -10.12 -6.81 -8.45
N VAL A 213 -9.03 -7.22 -7.78
CA VAL A 213 -9.02 -7.39 -6.32
C VAL A 213 -9.32 -6.08 -5.61
N LEU A 214 -8.69 -4.97 -5.99
CA LEU A 214 -8.91 -3.65 -5.37
C LEU A 214 -10.33 -3.13 -5.61
N ALA A 215 -10.87 -3.26 -6.83
CA ALA A 215 -12.22 -2.81 -7.15
C ALA A 215 -13.34 -3.56 -6.39
N SER A 216 -13.04 -4.78 -5.93
CA SER A 216 -13.93 -5.63 -5.14
C SER A 216 -13.57 -5.69 -3.64
N PHE A 217 -12.44 -5.09 -3.24
CA PHE A 217 -11.96 -5.12 -1.87
C PHE A 217 -12.87 -4.29 -0.96
N CYS A 218 -13.29 -4.88 0.15
CA CYS A 218 -14.20 -4.24 1.08
C CYS A 218 -14.08 -4.85 2.48
N PRO A 219 -13.81 -4.07 3.54
CA PRO A 219 -13.93 -4.54 4.92
C PRO A 219 -15.38 -4.95 5.22
N THR A 220 -15.60 -6.14 5.75
CA THR A 220 -16.92 -6.82 5.79
C THR A 220 -18.02 -5.99 6.47
N ALA A 221 -17.69 -5.22 7.51
CA ALA A 221 -18.64 -4.35 8.22
C ALA A 221 -19.10 -3.13 7.41
N TYR A 222 -18.37 -2.77 6.34
CA TYR A 222 -18.60 -1.62 5.47
C TYR A 222 -19.14 -2.04 4.10
N CYS A 223 -19.38 -3.34 3.92
CA CYS A 223 -19.84 -3.89 2.67
C CYS A 223 -21.36 -3.77 2.51
N PRO A 224 -21.83 -3.26 1.35
CA PRO A 224 -23.19 -3.48 0.90
C PRO A 224 -23.62 -4.95 1.03
N ALA A 225 -24.87 -5.12 1.45
CA ALA A 225 -25.57 -6.40 1.40
C ALA A 225 -25.63 -6.90 -0.06
N ALA A 226 -25.52 -8.22 -0.22
CA ALA A 226 -25.67 -8.90 -1.50
C ALA A 226 -27.15 -9.20 -1.80
#